data_AF-A0A836X4F9-F1
#
_entry.id   AF-A0A836X4F9-F1
#
_cell.length_a   1.000
_cell.length_b   1.000
_cell.length_c   1.000
_cell.angle_alpha   90.00
_cell.angle_beta   90.00
_cell.angle_gamma   90.00
#
_symmetry.space_group_name_H-M   'P 1'
#
loop_
_entity.id
_entity.type
_entity.pdbx_description
1 polymer ?
#
loop_
_entity_poly.entity_id
_entity_poly.type
_entity_poly.pdbx_seq_one_letter_code
_entity_poly.pdbx_strand_id
1 'polypeptide(L)'
;AMSSRADDILDNAALFYTTPDAVADLHAVFAATARSREMEKPCLSPREAVADMRRRLGEGQRVGIMFGAEKAGLDNDDTTLAQAIIQIT
;
A
#
# COMPACT_ATOMS: atom_id res chain seq x y z
N ALA A 1 -23.83 6.97 1.55
CA ALA A 1 -22.72 7.47 2.40
C ALA A 1 -22.52 6.46 3.52
N MET A 2 -21.41 5.75 3.55
CA MET A 2 -21.06 4.89 4.70
C MET A 2 -19.74 5.39 5.29
N SER A 3 -19.86 6.42 6.13
CA SER A 3 -18.88 6.77 7.13
C SER A 3 -19.67 6.97 8.42
N SER A 4 -19.56 6.04 9.37
CA SER A 4 -19.96 6.31 10.74
C SER A 4 -18.70 6.71 11.48
N ARG A 5 -18.40 8.02 11.56
CA ARG A 5 -17.24 8.61 12.26
C ARG A 5 -15.86 8.45 11.60
N ALA A 6 -15.77 8.46 10.28
CA ALA A 6 -14.50 8.55 9.54
C ALA A 6 -14.38 9.84 8.71
N ASP A 7 -15.23 10.82 8.96
CA ASP A 7 -15.29 12.06 8.17
C ASP A 7 -13.97 12.84 8.26
N ASP A 8 -13.35 12.90 9.45
CA ASP A 8 -12.03 13.48 9.66
C ASP A 8 -10.94 12.83 8.79
N ILE A 9 -11.05 11.53 8.49
CA ILE A 9 -10.07 10.84 7.62
C ILE A 9 -10.24 11.30 6.18
N LEU A 10 -11.48 11.47 5.73
CA LEU A 10 -11.77 11.96 4.38
C LEU A 10 -11.38 13.43 4.21
N ASP A 11 -11.61 14.25 5.24
CA ASP A 11 -11.26 15.67 5.24
C ASP A 11 -9.73 15.89 5.18
N ASN A 12 -8.95 14.97 5.75
CA ASN A 12 -7.49 15.01 5.70
C ASN A 12 -6.89 14.17 4.55
N ALA A 13 -7.72 13.59 3.68
CA ALA A 13 -7.23 12.82 2.54
C ALA A 13 -6.61 13.75 1.49
N ALA A 14 -5.37 13.47 1.10
CA ALA A 14 -4.71 14.17 0.01
C ALA A 14 -5.05 13.50 -1.33
N LEU A 15 -5.41 14.30 -2.33
CA LEU A 15 -5.65 13.84 -3.70
C LEU A 15 -4.39 14.07 -4.54
N PHE A 16 -3.95 13.01 -5.22
CA PHE A 16 -2.82 13.04 -6.14
C PHE A 16 -3.27 12.58 -7.52
N TYR A 17 -2.66 13.13 -8.57
CA TYR A 17 -2.95 12.74 -9.94
C TYR A 17 -2.24 11.45 -10.37
N THR A 18 -1.11 11.13 -9.73
CA THR A 18 -0.29 9.96 -10.06
C THR A 18 0.11 9.20 -8.81
N THR A 19 0.27 7.88 -8.95
CA THR A 19 0.76 7.01 -7.87
C THR A 19 2.16 7.40 -7.38
N PRO A 20 3.14 7.73 -8.26
CA PRO A 20 4.43 8.23 -7.81
C PRO A 20 4.35 9.44 -6.89
N ASP A 21 3.48 10.42 -7.19
CA ASP A 21 3.30 11.60 -6.34
C ASP A 21 2.71 11.23 -4.97
N ALA A 22 1.75 10.30 -4.95
CA ALA A 22 1.07 9.84 -3.73
C ALA A 22 2.01 9.10 -2.76
N VAL A 23 3.12 8.57 -3.25
CA VAL A 23 4.09 7.80 -2.45
C VAL A 23 5.44 8.48 -2.31
N ALA A 24 5.63 9.66 -2.88
CA ALA A 24 6.94 10.32 -3.00
C ALA A 24 7.59 10.62 -1.64
N ASP A 25 6.80 10.80 -0.59
CA ASP A 25 7.28 11.09 0.76
C ASP A 25 7.45 9.82 1.63
N LEU A 26 7.09 8.64 1.11
CA LEU A 26 7.19 7.36 1.81
C LEU A 26 8.57 6.72 1.60
N HIS A 27 9.09 6.08 2.64
CA HIS A 27 10.34 5.32 2.59
C HIS A 27 10.09 3.87 2.15
N ALA A 28 8.89 3.35 2.40
CA ALA A 28 8.46 2.03 1.96
C ALA A 28 6.96 1.99 1.68
N VAL A 29 6.59 1.27 0.62
CA VAL A 29 5.23 1.06 0.14
C VAL A 29 5.02 -0.43 -0.09
N PHE A 30 3.87 -0.93 0.34
CA PHE A 30 3.47 -2.33 0.17
C PHE A 30 2.25 -2.39 -0.72
N ALA A 31 2.24 -3.27 -1.73
CA ALA A 31 1.10 -3.42 -2.63
C ALA A 31 0.21 -4.58 -2.20
N ALA A 32 -1.05 -4.29 -1.86
CA ALA A 32 -2.05 -5.30 -1.53
C ALA A 32 -2.69 -5.86 -2.81
N THR A 33 -2.55 -7.15 -3.05
CA THR A 33 -3.08 -7.81 -4.26
C THR A 33 -3.60 -9.20 -3.94
N ALA A 34 -4.71 -9.56 -4.57
CA ALA A 34 -5.23 -10.92 -4.57
C ALA A 34 -4.46 -11.83 -5.54
N ARG A 35 -3.76 -11.25 -6.52
CA ARG A 35 -3.04 -12.00 -7.56
C ARG A 35 -1.57 -12.10 -7.24
N SER A 36 -1.08 -13.32 -7.02
CA SER A 36 0.34 -13.63 -7.15
C SER A 36 0.69 -13.58 -8.63
N ARG A 37 1.08 -12.41 -9.14
CA ARG A 37 1.79 -12.39 -10.43
C ARG A 37 3.19 -12.98 -10.18
N GLU A 38 3.83 -13.53 -11.20
CA GLU A 38 5.26 -13.87 -11.12
C GLU A 38 6.03 -12.57 -10.93
N MET A 39 6.27 -12.20 -9.68
CA MET A 39 6.85 -10.92 -9.32
C MET A 39 8.20 -11.15 -8.68
N GLU A 40 9.20 -10.41 -9.14
CA GLU A 40 10.56 -10.41 -8.58
C GLU A 40 10.62 -9.84 -7.16
N LYS A 41 9.48 -9.34 -6.66
CA LYS A 41 9.34 -8.70 -5.36
C LYS A 41 8.99 -9.73 -4.28
N PRO A 42 9.46 -9.54 -3.04
CA PRO A 42 9.05 -10.37 -1.92
C PRO A 42 7.52 -10.38 -1.77
N CYS A 43 6.94 -11.59 -1.75
CA CYS A 43 5.54 -11.80 -1.41
C CYS A 43 5.43 -12.17 0.07
N LEU A 44 4.71 -11.34 0.82
CA LEU A 44 4.53 -11.46 2.26
C LEU A 44 3.07 -11.77 2.56
N SER A 45 2.83 -12.59 3.59
CA SER A 45 1.53 -12.65 4.24
C SER A 45 1.22 -11.31 4.93
N PRO A 46 -0.06 -11.01 5.25
CA PRO A 46 -0.42 -9.80 5.97
C PRO A 46 0.30 -9.68 7.33
N ARG A 47 0.55 -10.81 8.00
CA ARG A 47 1.24 -10.84 9.29
C ARG A 47 2.71 -10.44 9.15
N GLU A 48 3.39 -10.95 8.14
CA GLU A 48 4.79 -10.62 7.85
C GLU A 48 4.94 -9.17 7.40
N ALA A 49 4.05 -8.70 6.53
CA ALA A 49 4.04 -7.31 6.07
C ALA A 49 3.87 -6.33 7.24
N VAL A 50 2.93 -6.59 8.16
CA VAL A 50 2.73 -5.74 9.35
C VAL A 50 3.94 -5.79 10.29
N ALA A 51 4.61 -6.94 10.42
CA ALA A 51 5.82 -7.03 11.23
C ALA A 51 6.95 -6.16 10.64
N ASP A 52 7.17 -6.19 9.33
CA ASP A 52 8.16 -5.33 8.66
C ASP A 52 7.78 -3.84 8.76
N MET A 53 6.52 -3.49 8.51
CA MET A 53 6.03 -2.10 8.68
C MET A 53 6.28 -1.57 10.08
N ARG A 54 5.98 -2.36 11.13
CA ARG A 54 6.21 -1.96 12.53
C ARG A 54 7.68 -1.72 12.83
N ARG A 55 8.57 -2.59 12.31
CA ARG A 55 10.01 -2.41 12.45
C ARG A 55 10.45 -1.08 11.81
N ARG A 56 10.04 -0.82 10.57
CA ARG A 56 10.36 0.42 9.83
C ARG A 56 9.83 1.67 10.52
N LEU A 57 8.58 1.62 11.00
CA LEU A 57 8.00 2.70 11.80
C LEU A 57 8.82 2.98 13.07
N GLY A 58 9.30 1.92 13.75
CA GLY A 58 10.19 2.04 14.91
C GLY A 58 11.57 2.66 14.58
N GLU A 59 11.99 2.60 13.32
CA GLU A 59 13.20 3.24 12.78
C GLU A 59 12.94 4.67 12.27
N GLY A 60 11.72 5.21 12.45
CA GLY A 60 11.34 6.54 11.99
C GLY A 60 11.01 6.65 10.50
N GLN A 61 10.89 5.52 9.79
CA GLN A 61 10.51 5.51 8.37
C GLN A 61 9.01 5.73 8.20
N ARG A 62 8.64 6.45 7.14
CA ARG A 62 7.25 6.61 6.69
C ARG A 62 6.88 5.43 5.79
N VAL A 63 5.79 4.73 6.11
CA VAL A 63 5.34 3.54 5.37
C VAL A 63 3.92 3.71 4.86
N GLY A 64 3.60 3.13 3.70
CA GLY A 64 2.25 3.13 3.15
C GLY A 64 1.83 1.77 2.57
N ILE A 65 0.51 1.59 2.44
CA ILE A 65 -0.08 0.42 1.79
C ILE A 65 -0.89 0.92 0.60
N MET A 66 -0.63 0.34 -0.56
CA MET A 66 -1.31 0.64 -1.80
C MET A 66 -2.39 -0.42 -2.07
N PHE A 67 -3.59 0.07 -2.35
CA PHE A 67 -4.74 -0.76 -2.72
C PHE A 67 -5.15 -0.42 -4.15
N GLY A 68 -5.37 -1.46 -4.96
CA GLY A 68 -5.87 -1.29 -6.32
C GLY A 68 -7.38 -1.09 -6.38
N ALA A 69 -7.89 -0.78 -7.57
CA ALA A 69 -9.31 -0.68 -7.80
C ALA A 69 -10.01 -2.03 -7.58
N GLU A 70 -11.21 -2.03 -7.00
CA GLU A 70 -11.93 -3.25 -6.58
C GLU A 70 -12.01 -4.33 -7.67
N LYS A 71 -12.27 -3.94 -8.92
CA LYS A 71 -12.43 -4.88 -10.05
C LYS A 71 -11.13 -5.17 -10.80
N ALA A 72 -10.26 -4.17 -10.94
CA ALA A 72 -9.07 -4.26 -11.80
C ALA A 72 -7.82 -4.70 -11.02
N GLY A 73 -7.77 -4.46 -9.71
CA GLY A 73 -6.57 -4.58 -8.90
C GLY A 73 -5.60 -3.41 -9.14
N LEU A 74 -4.33 -3.66 -8.90
CA LEU A 74 -3.23 -2.72 -9.18
C LEU A 74 -2.69 -2.97 -10.59
N ASP A 75 -2.29 -1.87 -11.24
CA ASP A 75 -1.53 -1.94 -12.48
C ASP A 75 -0.09 -2.37 -12.22
N ASN A 76 0.60 -2.83 -13.27
CA ASN A 76 1.99 -3.27 -13.15
C ASN A 76 2.91 -2.13 -12.73
N ASP A 77 2.66 -0.93 -13.24
CA ASP A 77 3.47 0.26 -12.95
C ASP A 77 3.34 0.66 -11.48
N ASP A 78 2.13 0.62 -10.93
CA ASP A 78 1.88 0.84 -9.50
C ASP A 78 2.59 -0.20 -8.63
N THR A 79 2.50 -1.46 -9.04
CA THR A 79 3.13 -2.57 -8.35
C THR A 79 4.66 -2.44 -8.38
N THR A 80 5.22 -1.81 -9.40
CA THR A 80 6.66 -1.56 -9.57
C THR A 80 7.20 -0.53 -8.56
N LEU A 81 6.34 0.30 -7.97
CA LEU A 81 6.72 1.24 -6.90
C LEU A 81 6.85 0.57 -5.51
N ALA A 82 6.21 -0.57 -5.29
CA ALA A 82 6.18 -1.23 -3.98
C ALA A 82 7.48 -1.97 -3.62
N GLN A 83 7.90 -1.98 -2.35
CA GLN A 83 9.03 -2.79 -1.90
C GLN A 83 8.66 -4.26 -1.70
N ALA A 84 7.40 -4.53 -1.38
CA ALA A 84 6.89 -5.88 -1.18
C ALA A 84 5.40 -5.98 -1.48
N ILE A 85 4.96 -7.21 -1.69
CA ILE A 85 3.58 -7.55 -2.02
C ILE A 85 2.93 -8.16 -0.80
N ILE A 86 1.72 -7.72 -0.49
CA ILE A 86 0.87 -8.34 0.52
C ILE A 86 -0.08 -9.27 -0.21
N GLN A 87 0.19 -10.57 -0.09
CA GLN A 87 -0.68 -11.60 -0.61
C GLN A 87 -1.87 -11.76 0.34
N ILE A 88 -3.05 -11.34 -0.11
CA ILE A 88 -4.30 -11.51 0.65
C ILE A 88 -4.96 -12.79 0.14
N THR A 89 -4.91 -13.85 0.94
CA THR A 89 -5.53 -15.16 0.71
C THR A 89 -6.39 -15.55 1.90
#